data_AF-A0A1N7DG02-F1
#
_entry.id   AF-A0A1N7DG02-F1
#
_cell.length_a   1.000
_cell.length_b   1.000
_cell.length_c   1.000
_cell.angle_alpha   90.00
_cell.angle_beta   90.00
_cell.angle_gamma   90.00
#
_symmetry.space_group_name_H-M   'P 1'
#
loop_
_entity.id
_entity.type
_entity.pdbx_description
1 polymer ?
#
loop_
_entity_poly.entity_id
_entity_poly.type
_entity_poly.pdbx_seq_one_letter_code
_entity_poly.pdbx_strand_id
1 'polypeptide(L)' 'MIEYCLSNIDEEVRCQLNHADVETTEYTCLEHCGICYARPFLLADGRIKEGQNHEEIFNNLEKVEVE' A
#
# COMPACT_ATOMS: atom_id res chain seq x y z
N MET A 1 -10.16 -3.33 0.47
CA MET A 1 -9.92 -2.06 -0.27
C MET A 1 -8.53 -1.55 0.06
N ILE A 2 -7.75 -1.11 -0.94
CA ILE A 2 -6.38 -0.61 -0.77
C ILE A 2 -6.32 0.88 -1.08
N GLU A 3 -5.75 1.68 -0.19
CA GLU A 3 -5.55 3.12 -0.40
C GLU A 3 -4.06 3.44 -0.32
N TYR A 4 -3.54 4.20 -1.29
CA TYR A 4 -2.13 4.54 -1.34
C TYR A 4 -1.90 5.96 -1.86
N CYS A 5 -0.71 6.53 -1.59
CA CYS A 5 -0.32 7.79 -2.22
C CYS A 5 0.74 7.61 -3.31
N LEU A 6 0.59 8.42 -4.37
CA LEU A 6 1.47 8.42 -5.54
C LEU A 6 2.95 8.64 -5.22
N SER A 7 3.24 9.42 -4.18
CA SER A 7 4.61 9.72 -3.77
C SER A 7 5.21 8.65 -2.87
N ASN A 8 4.41 7.70 -2.37
CA ASN A 8 4.90 6.66 -1.48
C ASN A 8 5.08 5.32 -2.20
N ILE A 9 4.24 4.94 -3.16
CA ILE A 9 4.33 3.63 -3.85
C ILE A 9 5.01 3.76 -5.23
N ASP A 10 5.93 2.84 -5.53
CA ASP A 10 6.61 2.78 -6.83
C ASP A 10 5.71 2.24 -7.96
N GLU A 11 6.11 2.51 -9.22
CA GLU A 11 5.34 2.12 -10.42
C GLU A 11 5.07 0.62 -10.53
N GLU A 12 6.03 -0.22 -10.12
CA GLU A 12 5.88 -1.67 -10.17
C GLU A 12 4.73 -2.15 -9.29
N VAL A 13 4.66 -1.68 -8.05
CA VAL A 13 3.58 -2.05 -7.11
C VAL A 13 2.24 -1.43 -7.52
N ARG A 14 2.23 -0.23 -8.11
CA ARG A 14 1.01 0.32 -8.72
C ARG A 14 0.51 -0.56 -9.87
N CYS A 15 1.42 -1.07 -10.70
CA CYS A 15 1.07 -2.00 -11.77
C CYS A 15 0.50 -3.31 -11.19
N GLN A 16 1.12 -3.87 -10.16
CA GLN A 16 0.63 -5.07 -9.48
C GLN A 16 -0.75 -4.86 -8.86
N LEU A 17 -0.97 -3.75 -8.16
CA LEU A 17 -2.26 -3.39 -7.56
C LEU A 17 -3.37 -3.23 -8.61
N ASN A 18 -3.05 -2.70 -9.80
CA ASN A 18 -4.01 -2.60 -10.91
C ASN A 18 -4.35 -3.95 -11.56
N HIS A 19 -3.47 -4.95 -11.43
CA HIS A 19 -3.74 -6.32 -11.90
C HIS A 19 -4.32 -7.22 -10.81
N ALA A 20 -4.23 -6.82 -9.54
CA ALA A 20 -4.87 -7.50 -8.43
C ALA A 20 -6.38 -7.24 -8.50
N ASP A 21 -7.18 -8.28 -8.20
CA ASP A 21 -8.65 -8.19 -8.13
C ASP A 21 -9.07 -7.53 -6.80
N VAL A 22 -8.51 -6.36 -6.51
CA VAL A 22 -8.74 -5.60 -5.28
C VAL A 22 -9.15 -4.17 -5.64
N GLU A 23 -10.11 -3.63 -4.90
CA GLU A 23 -10.48 -2.24 -5.06
C GLU A 23 -9.35 -1.34 -4.56
N THR A 24 -8.83 -0.46 -5.42
CA THR A 24 -7.77 0.48 -5.11
C THR A 24 -8.28 1.92 -5.17
N THR A 25 -7.79 2.78 -4.29
CA THR A 25 -8.01 4.23 -4.34
C THR A 25 -6.69 4.96 -4.21
N GLU A 26 -6.44 5.82 -5.19
CA GLU A 26 -5.23 6.62 -5.26
C GLU A 26 -5.45 8.00 -4.65
N TYR A 27 -4.50 8.43 -3.81
CA TYR A 27 -4.46 9.75 -3.22
C TYR A 27 -3.17 10.49 -3.59
N THR A 28 -3.23 11.83 -3.56
CA THR A 28 -2.01 12.65 -3.62
C THR A 28 -1.21 12.55 -2.32
N CYS A 29 -1.87 12.47 -1.17
CA CYS A 29 -1.26 12.27 0.14
C CYS A 29 -2.27 11.63 1.10
N LEU A 30 -1.83 10.66 1.92
CA LEU A 30 -2.63 10.05 2.98
C LEU A 30 -2.42 10.72 4.36
N GLU A 31 -1.72 11.87 4.39
CA GLU A 31 -1.43 12.66 5.60
C GLU A 31 -0.66 11.93 6.72
N HIS A 32 -0.13 10.74 6.45
CA HIS A 32 0.77 9.99 7.34
C HIS A 32 2.26 10.32 7.10
N CYS A 33 2.60 11.60 7.00
CA CYS A 33 3.95 12.06 6.60
C CYS A 33 5.09 11.48 7.47
N GLY A 34 4.86 11.28 8.77
CA GLY A 34 5.86 10.68 9.67
C GLY A 34 6.21 9.24 9.30
N ILE A 35 5.23 8.47 8.83
CA ILE A 35 5.42 7.09 8.34
C ILE A 35 6.01 7.14 6.94
N CYS A 36 5.43 7.98 6.07
CA CYS A 36 5.87 8.18 4.68
C CYS A 36 7.37 8.47 4.57
N TYR A 37 7.90 9.28 5.48
CA TYR A 37 9.32 9.63 5.51
C TYR A 37 10.20 8.49 6.06
N ALA A 38 9.66 7.67 6.95
CA ALA A 38 10.41 6.60 7.60
C ALA A 38 10.46 5.33 6.75
N ARG A 39 9.35 4.98 6.07
CA ARG A 39 9.22 3.73 5.32
C ARG A 39 8.04 3.75 4.34
N PRO A 40 8.04 2.83 3.36
CA PRO A 40 6.88 2.53 2.54
C PRO A 40 5.65 2.16 3.38
N PHE A 41 4.46 2.61 2.95
CA PHE A 41 3.20 2.22 3.55
C PHE A 41 2.00 2.38 2.59
N LEU A 42 0.92 1.69 2.90
CA LEU A 42 -0.43 1.89 2.34
C LEU A 42 -1.47 1.59 3.41
N LEU A 43 -2.74 1.84 3.10
CA LEU A 43 -3.87 1.41 3.91
C LEU A 43 -4.53 0.20 3.25
N ALA A 44 -4.77 -0.84 4.03
CA ALA A 44 -5.64 -1.96 3.67
C ALA A 44 -6.85 -1.95 4.59
N ASP A 45 -8.02 -1.67 4.02
CA ASP A 45 -9.29 -1.52 4.73
C ASP A 45 -9.17 -0.52 5.90
N GLY A 46 -8.56 0.64 5.62
CA GLY A 46 -8.31 1.71 6.59
C GLY A 46 -7.21 1.40 7.62
N ARG A 47 -6.48 0.27 7.51
CA ARG A 47 -5.38 -0.10 8.41
C ARG A 47 -4.03 0.10 7.74
N ILE A 48 -3.11 0.75 8.44
CA ILE A 48 -1.75 0.97 7.96
C ILE A 48 -1.02 -0.36 7.82
N LYS A 49 -0.44 -0.58 6.64
CA LYS A 49 0.47 -1.68 6.32
C LYS A 49 1.79 -1.08 5.90
N GLU A 50 2.85 -1.52 6.55
CA GLU A 50 4.22 -1.01 6.42
C GLU A 50 5.17 -2.18 6.12
N GLY A 51 6.28 -1.90 5.45
CA GLY A 51 7.30 -2.89 5.11
C GLY A 51 8.65 -2.21 4.84
N GLN A 52 9.70 -2.99 4.63
CA GLN A 52 11.03 -2.47 4.28
C GLN A 52 11.07 -1.95 2.84
N ASN A 53 10.23 -2.52 1.97
CA ASN A 53 10.04 -2.13 0.58
C ASN A 53 8.58 -2.38 0.16
N HIS A 54 8.17 -1.87 -1.00
CA HIS A 54 6.79 -1.99 -1.48
C HIS A 54 6.38 -3.42 -1.82
N GLU A 55 7.32 -4.23 -2.30
CA GLU A 55 7.08 -5.65 -2.60
C GLU A 55 6.69 -6.43 -1.33
N GLU A 56 7.38 -6.19 -0.22
CA GLU A 56 7.08 -6.81 1.08
C GLU A 56 5.69 -6.42 1.56
N ILE A 57 5.30 -5.15 1.40
CA ILE A 57 3.96 -4.68 1.74
C ILE A 57 2.92 -5.43 0.92
N PHE A 58 3.10 -5.53 -0.39
CA PHE A 58 2.19 -6.22 -1.29
C PHE A 58 2.06 -7.71 -0.92
N ASN A 59 3.16 -8.41 -0.74
CA ASN A 59 3.18 -9.83 -0.32
C ASN A 59 2.52 -10.05 1.05
N ASN A 60 2.53 -9.04 1.92
CA ASN A 60 1.87 -9.11 3.22
C ASN A 60 0.37 -8.86 3.13
N LEU A 61 -0.15 -8.22 2.07
CA LEU A 61 -1.58 -8.04 1.84
C LEU A 61 -2.28 -9.38 1.56
N GLU A 62 -1.68 -10.23 0.73
CA GLU A 62 -2.22 -11.55 0.37
C GLU A 62 -2.37 -12.50 1.58
N LYS A 63 -1.63 -12.25 2.66
CA LYS A 63 -1.66 -13.08 3.87
C LYS A 63 -2.76 -12.69 4.86
N VAL A 64 -3.40 -11.52 4.69
CA VAL A 64 -4.39 -11.01 5.66
C VAL A 64 -5.74 -11.70 5.53
N GLU A 65 -6.00 -12.46 4.46
CA GLU A 65 -7.27 -13.19 4.25
C GLU A 65 -7.35 -14.59 4.90
N VAL A 66 -6.38 -14.98 5.75
CA VAL A 66 -6.39 -16.31 6.38
C VAL A 66 -6.23 -16.22 7.91
N GLU A 67 -7.21 -15.64 8.60
CA GLU A 67 -7.52 -15.96 10.02
C GLU A 67 -9.02 -15.91 10.30
#